data_AF-F9TBG2-F1
#
_entry.id   AF-F9TBG2-F1
#
_cell.length_a   1.000
_cell.length_b   1.000
_cell.length_c   1.000
_cell.angle_alpha   90.00
_cell.angle_beta   90.00
_cell.angle_gamma   90.00
#
_symmetry.space_group_name_H-M   'P 1'
#
loop_
_entity.id
_entity.type
_entity.pdbx_description
1 polymer ?
#
loop_
_entity_poly.entity_id
_entity_poly.type
_entity_poly.pdbx_seq_one_letter_code
_entity_poly.pdbx_strand_id
1 'polypeptide(L)'
;MNLVARFFLPLGLALSISSVVIAEEQASAVITDADIVAAYQANPDGVLEVLQSLLAMDGIDTQLALQTAFELAPDLAQQIAEIARIAGISNEDVTTAALLAGVDPTEIGEATAAGIASIALTPPATPAVGADGGGGSGVISPN
;
A
#
# COMPACT_ATOMS: atom_id res chain seq x y z
N MET A 1 -70.98 -27.18 -22.90
CA MET A 1 -70.92 -25.80 -23.43
C MET A 1 -69.92 -25.01 -22.61
N ASN A 2 -68.84 -24.60 -23.30
CA ASN A 2 -67.89 -23.52 -23.04
C ASN A 2 -66.96 -23.55 -21.81
N LEU A 3 -65.79 -24.14 -22.07
CA LEU A 3 -64.50 -23.91 -21.40
C LEU A 3 -64.11 -22.43 -21.55
N VAL A 4 -64.01 -21.68 -20.46
CA VAL A 4 -63.46 -20.32 -20.48
C VAL A 4 -61.96 -20.39 -20.20
N ALA A 5 -61.21 -20.27 -21.29
CA ALA A 5 -59.78 -20.00 -21.31
C ALA A 5 -59.51 -18.59 -20.76
N ARG A 6 -58.57 -18.47 -19.81
CA ARG A 6 -57.94 -17.19 -19.45
C ARG A 6 -56.43 -17.38 -19.39
N PHE A 7 -55.83 -17.24 -20.56
CA PHE A 7 -54.58 -16.54 -20.87
C PHE A 7 -53.59 -16.41 -19.70
N PHE A 8 -52.73 -17.42 -19.56
CA PHE A 8 -51.41 -17.25 -18.96
C PHE A 8 -50.51 -16.63 -20.04
N LEU A 9 -50.08 -15.37 -19.85
CA LEU A 9 -48.98 -14.79 -20.63
C LEU A 9 -47.66 -15.22 -19.98
N PRO A 10 -46.79 -16.02 -20.61
CA PRO A 10 -45.38 -15.93 -20.33
C PRO A 10 -44.82 -14.79 -21.19
N LEU A 11 -44.51 -13.67 -20.54
CA LEU A 11 -43.67 -12.64 -21.11
C LEU A 11 -42.28 -13.26 -21.33
N GLY A 12 -42.03 -13.70 -22.56
CA GLY A 12 -40.77 -14.27 -22.99
C GLY A 12 -39.69 -13.20 -23.01
N LEU A 13 -38.86 -13.16 -21.96
CA LEU A 13 -37.60 -12.44 -21.96
C LEU A 13 -36.55 -13.33 -22.64
N ALA A 14 -36.33 -13.12 -23.94
CA ALA A 14 -35.27 -13.76 -24.69
C ALA A 14 -33.92 -13.16 -24.25
N LEU A 15 -33.26 -13.80 -23.27
CA LEU A 15 -31.89 -13.48 -22.90
C LEU A 15 -30.96 -14.07 -23.96
N SER A 16 -30.42 -13.20 -24.82
CA SER A 16 -29.37 -13.54 -25.77
C SER A 16 -28.11 -13.98 -25.00
N ILE A 17 -27.84 -15.28 -24.97
CA ILE A 17 -26.63 -15.85 -24.37
C ILE A 17 -25.55 -15.84 -25.47
N SER A 18 -24.80 -14.75 -25.57
CA SER A 18 -23.51 -14.79 -26.27
C SER A 18 -22.50 -15.44 -25.33
N SER A 19 -21.83 -16.44 -25.87
CA SER A 19 -20.95 -17.40 -25.19
C SER A 19 -19.86 -16.71 -24.38
N VAL A 20 -19.89 -16.85 -23.06
CA VAL A 20 -18.69 -16.79 -22.23
C VAL A 20 -18.51 -18.18 -21.65
N VAL A 21 -17.42 -18.81 -22.08
CA VAL A 21 -16.78 -19.93 -21.39
C VAL A 21 -16.61 -19.51 -19.94
N ILE A 22 -17.35 -20.11 -19.02
CA ILE A 22 -17.01 -20.07 -17.60
C ILE A 22 -16.47 -21.46 -17.32
N ALA A 23 -15.14 -21.56 -17.40
CA ALA A 23 -14.42 -22.71 -16.89
C ALA A 23 -14.80 -22.89 -15.42
N GLU A 24 -15.25 -24.10 -15.08
CA GLU A 24 -15.34 -24.55 -13.71
C GLU A 24 -13.91 -24.66 -13.16
N GLU A 25 -13.35 -23.56 -12.68
CA GLU A 25 -12.15 -23.59 -11.87
C GLU A 25 -12.61 -23.63 -10.42
N GLN A 26 -12.28 -24.75 -9.77
CA GLN A 26 -12.49 -24.98 -8.35
C GLN A 26 -11.91 -23.79 -7.57
N ALA A 27 -12.77 -22.89 -7.11
CA ALA A 27 -12.39 -21.79 -6.25
C ALA A 27 -11.95 -22.35 -4.90
N SER A 28 -10.67 -22.73 -4.82
CA SER A 28 -9.91 -22.48 -3.60
C SER A 28 -10.20 -21.04 -3.22
N ALA A 29 -10.65 -20.78 -2.01
CA ALA A 29 -11.07 -19.47 -1.52
C ALA A 29 -9.87 -18.51 -1.40
N VAL A 30 -9.22 -18.22 -2.53
CA VAL A 30 -8.16 -17.25 -2.69
C VAL A 30 -8.89 -15.95 -2.99
N ILE A 31 -8.80 -15.01 -2.05
CA ILE A 31 -9.29 -13.64 -2.27
C ILE A 31 -8.53 -13.09 -3.48
N THR A 32 -9.27 -12.67 -4.50
CA THR A 32 -8.68 -12.16 -5.74
C THR A 32 -8.43 -10.66 -5.65
N ASP A 33 -7.57 -10.15 -6.51
CA ASP A 33 -7.30 -8.71 -6.67
C ASP A 33 -8.59 -7.89 -6.84
N ALA A 34 -9.57 -8.45 -7.56
CA ALA A 34 -10.86 -7.81 -7.76
C ALA A 34 -11.67 -7.68 -6.47
N ASP A 35 -11.55 -8.64 -5.56
CA ASP A 35 -12.22 -8.63 -4.26
C ASP A 35 -11.60 -7.57 -3.33
N ILE A 36 -10.27 -7.40 -3.39
CA ILE A 36 -9.54 -6.34 -2.66
C ILE A 36 -10.05 -4.96 -3.09
N VAL A 37 -10.07 -4.72 -4.41
CA VAL A 37 -10.55 -3.44 -4.95
C VAL A 37 -12.04 -3.23 -4.64
N ALA A 38 -12.86 -4.28 -4.72
CA ALA A 38 -14.27 -4.20 -4.37
C ALA A 38 -14.49 -3.86 -2.89
N ALA A 39 -13.66 -4.37 -1.98
CA ALA A 39 -13.72 -4.03 -0.56
C ALA A 39 -13.47 -2.54 -0.30
N TYR A 40 -12.48 -1.95 -0.98
CA TYR A 40 -12.22 -0.51 -0.89
C TYR A 40 -13.32 0.34 -1.55
N GLN A 41 -13.88 -0.11 -2.68
CA GLN A 41 -15.02 0.58 -3.31
C GLN A 41 -16.30 0.53 -2.48
N ALA A 42 -16.50 -0.56 -1.71
CA ALA A 42 -17.66 -0.71 -0.84
C ALA A 42 -17.61 0.26 0.36
N ASN A 43 -16.41 0.68 0.78
CA ASN A 43 -16.23 1.63 1.87
C ASN A 43 -15.05 2.59 1.58
N PRO A 44 -15.26 3.60 0.72
CA PRO A 44 -14.19 4.52 0.30
C PRO A 44 -13.73 5.48 1.41
N ASP A 45 -14.59 5.75 2.40
CA ASP A 45 -14.28 6.65 3.52
C ASP A 45 -13.52 5.92 4.65
N GLY A 46 -13.60 4.58 4.70
CA GLY A 46 -13.05 3.74 5.77
C GLY A 46 -11.86 2.90 5.31
N VAL A 47 -10.89 3.50 4.61
CA VAL A 47 -9.72 2.79 4.05
C VAL A 47 -8.94 2.03 5.13
N LEU A 48 -8.81 2.59 6.33
CA LEU A 48 -8.08 1.96 7.44
C LEU A 48 -8.82 0.73 8.01
N GLU A 49 -10.14 0.81 8.14
CA GLU A 49 -10.96 -0.31 8.60
C GLU A 49 -11.00 -1.44 7.56
N VAL A 50 -11.11 -1.08 6.27
CA VAL A 50 -11.03 -2.05 5.18
C VAL A 50 -9.67 -2.74 5.18
N LEU A 51 -8.57 -1.98 5.25
CA LEU A 51 -7.23 -2.55 5.30
C LEU A 51 -7.05 -3.50 6.49
N GLN A 52 -7.50 -3.13 7.69
CA GLN A 52 -7.47 -4.01 8.86
C GLN A 52 -8.26 -5.30 8.64
N SER A 53 -9.46 -5.19 8.05
CA SER A 53 -10.27 -6.37 7.72
C SER A 53 -9.61 -7.25 6.67
N LEU A 54 -8.96 -6.65 5.68
CA LEU A 54 -8.25 -7.34 4.60
C LEU A 54 -7.03 -8.09 5.15
N LEU A 55 -6.21 -7.43 5.97
CA LEU A 55 -5.01 -8.02 6.57
C LEU A 55 -5.31 -9.08 7.64
N ALA A 56 -6.54 -9.10 8.18
CA ALA A 56 -7.01 -10.17 9.05
C ALA A 56 -7.40 -11.45 8.29
N MET A 57 -7.49 -11.41 6.95
CA MET A 57 -7.84 -12.56 6.12
C MET A 57 -6.58 -13.27 5.61
N ASP A 58 -6.56 -14.60 5.71
CA ASP A 58 -5.49 -15.43 5.16
C ASP A 58 -5.58 -15.52 3.63
N GLY A 59 -4.42 -15.50 2.97
CA GLY A 59 -4.32 -15.70 1.51
C GLY A 59 -4.62 -14.46 0.67
N ILE A 60 -4.62 -13.28 1.28
CA ILE A 60 -4.74 -12.01 0.57
C ILE A 60 -3.40 -11.53 0.02
N ASP A 61 -3.42 -10.84 -1.12
CA ASP A 61 -2.27 -10.09 -1.62
C ASP A 61 -2.11 -8.80 -0.79
N THR A 62 -1.24 -8.85 0.21
CA THR A 62 -0.94 -7.73 1.11
C THR A 62 -0.29 -6.56 0.39
N GLN A 63 0.49 -6.83 -0.67
CA GLN A 63 1.16 -5.81 -1.47
C GLN A 63 0.14 -4.96 -2.23
N LEU A 64 -0.81 -5.62 -2.90
CA LEU A 64 -1.87 -4.93 -3.64
C LEU A 64 -2.83 -4.20 -2.68
N ALA A 65 -3.19 -4.81 -1.55
CA ALA A 65 -4.03 -4.17 -0.55
C ALA A 65 -3.39 -2.89 0.00
N LEU A 66 -2.09 -2.93 0.33
CA LEU A 66 -1.34 -1.76 0.79
C LEU A 66 -1.22 -0.68 -0.30
N GLN A 67 -0.85 -1.07 -1.51
CA GLN A 67 -0.75 -0.13 -2.63
C GLN A 67 -2.08 0.60 -2.85
N THR A 68 -3.19 -0.16 -2.90
CA THR A 68 -4.53 0.41 -3.09
C THR A 68 -4.91 1.34 -1.94
N ALA A 69 -4.58 0.97 -0.69
CA ALA A 69 -4.83 1.83 0.47
C ALA A 69 -4.05 3.16 0.37
N PHE A 70 -2.78 3.12 -0.01
CA PHE A 70 -1.94 4.31 -0.19
C PHE A 70 -2.41 5.20 -1.34
N GLU A 71 -2.87 4.61 -2.45
CA GLU A 71 -3.42 5.36 -3.58
C GLU A 71 -4.73 6.08 -3.20
N LEU A 72 -5.58 5.43 -2.40
CA LEU A 72 -6.88 5.99 -2.00
C LEU A 72 -6.77 7.01 -0.87
N ALA A 73 -5.86 6.81 0.08
CA ALA A 73 -5.69 7.67 1.24
C ALA A 73 -4.21 7.98 1.51
N PRO A 74 -3.54 8.74 0.63
CA PRO A 74 -2.14 9.14 0.82
C PRO A 74 -1.95 9.98 2.09
N ASP A 75 -2.94 10.79 2.48
CA ASP A 75 -2.92 11.59 3.71
C ASP A 75 -2.86 10.73 4.99
N LEU A 76 -3.27 9.46 4.91
CA LEU A 76 -3.27 8.51 6.02
C LEU A 76 -2.11 7.51 5.92
N ALA A 77 -1.12 7.76 5.06
CA ALA A 77 -0.02 6.83 4.78
C ALA A 77 0.69 6.35 6.06
N GLN A 78 0.94 7.24 7.02
CA GLN A 78 1.57 6.87 8.29
C GLN A 78 0.73 5.87 9.10
N GLN A 79 -0.60 6.01 9.09
CA GLN A 79 -1.52 5.11 9.80
C GLN A 79 -1.65 3.77 9.07
N ILE A 80 -1.67 3.79 7.74
CA ILE A 80 -1.65 2.60 6.88
C ILE A 80 -0.38 1.77 7.15
N ALA A 81 0.78 2.42 7.18
CA ALA A 81 2.06 1.79 7.46
C ALA A 81 2.10 1.17 8.87
N GLU A 82 1.54 1.85 9.87
CA GLU A 82 1.46 1.33 11.23
C GLU A 82 0.58 0.08 11.32
N ILE A 83 -0.60 0.09 10.67
CA ILE A 83 -1.48 -1.09 10.61
C ILE A 83 -0.76 -2.28 9.95
N ALA A 84 -0.01 -2.03 8.89
CA ALA A 84 0.77 -3.06 8.20
C ALA A 84 1.82 -3.70 9.11
N ARG A 85 2.55 -2.88 9.88
CA ARG A 85 3.54 -3.35 10.86
C ARG A 85 2.90 -4.18 11.97
N ILE A 86 1.75 -3.74 12.48
CA ILE A 86 0.99 -4.49 13.49
C ILE A 86 0.54 -5.85 12.92
N ALA A 87 0.19 -5.90 11.65
CA ALA A 87 -0.14 -7.13 10.93
C ALA A 87 1.10 -8.02 10.63
N GLY A 88 2.31 -7.58 10.99
CA GLY A 88 3.55 -8.34 10.81
C GLY A 88 4.16 -8.24 9.42
N ILE A 89 3.72 -7.27 8.60
CA ILE A 89 4.28 -7.00 7.27
C ILE A 89 5.64 -6.32 7.43
N SER A 90 6.60 -6.69 6.59
CA SER A 90 7.95 -6.14 6.64
C SER A 90 7.95 -4.65 6.27
N ASN A 91 8.86 -3.86 6.85
CA ASN A 91 8.99 -2.45 6.53
C ASN A 91 9.37 -2.24 5.06
N GLU A 92 10.12 -3.17 4.49
CA GLU A 92 10.52 -3.20 3.09
C GLU A 92 9.30 -3.31 2.16
N ASP A 93 8.35 -4.20 2.47
CA ASP A 93 7.14 -4.39 1.68
C ASP A 93 6.22 -3.16 1.78
N VAL A 94 6.07 -2.60 2.98
CA VAL A 94 5.29 -1.37 3.19
C VAL A 94 5.88 -0.19 2.41
N THR A 95 7.20 -0.01 2.48
CA THR A 95 7.90 1.05 1.76
C THR A 95 7.79 0.86 0.25
N THR A 96 7.86 -0.39 -0.23
CA THR A 96 7.70 -0.73 -1.64
C THR A 96 6.28 -0.44 -2.12
N ALA A 97 5.26 -0.82 -1.36
CA ALA A 97 3.86 -0.54 -1.70
C ALA A 97 3.56 0.96 -1.80
N ALA A 98 4.12 1.76 -0.89
CA ALA A 98 3.98 3.20 -0.93
C ALA A 98 4.69 3.85 -2.12
N LEU A 99 5.91 3.40 -2.44
CA LEU A 99 6.63 3.84 -3.63
C LEU A 99 5.84 3.56 -4.91
N LEU A 100 5.20 2.39 -5.00
CA LEU A 100 4.35 2.02 -6.13
C LEU A 100 3.08 2.88 -6.20
N ALA A 101 2.51 3.25 -5.04
CA ALA A 101 1.36 4.14 -4.92
C ALA A 101 1.70 5.63 -5.13
N GLY A 102 2.99 5.98 -5.28
CA GLY A 102 3.44 7.37 -5.40
C GLY A 102 3.49 8.15 -4.09
N VAL A 103 3.40 7.45 -2.95
CA VAL A 103 3.61 8.02 -1.60
C VAL A 103 5.11 8.09 -1.32
N ASP A 104 5.55 9.21 -0.75
CA ASP A 104 6.97 9.41 -0.43
C ASP A 104 7.39 8.50 0.75
N PRO A 105 8.41 7.64 0.59
CA PRO A 105 8.85 6.72 1.63
C PRO A 105 9.42 7.41 2.87
N THR A 106 9.76 8.70 2.80
CA THR A 106 10.19 9.48 3.97
C THR A 106 9.03 9.85 4.89
N GLU A 107 7.79 9.82 4.39
CA GLU A 107 6.58 10.09 5.21
C GLU A 107 6.13 8.88 6.03
N ILE A 108 6.43 7.68 5.54
CA ILE A 108 6.10 6.39 6.18
C ILE A 108 7.31 5.68 6.79
N GLY A 109 8.50 6.05 6.35
CA GLY A 109 9.76 5.55 6.86
C GLY A 109 9.77 5.72 8.36
N GLU A 110 10.07 4.63 9.06
CA GLU A 110 10.11 4.64 10.50
C GLU A 110 10.96 5.82 10.99
N ALA A 111 10.41 6.61 11.91
CA ALA A 111 11.23 7.38 12.86
C ALA A 111 12.00 6.43 13.82
N THR A 112 12.46 5.25 13.39
CA THR A 112 13.25 4.31 14.21
C THR A 112 14.74 4.62 14.18
N ALA A 113 15.12 5.87 13.87
CA ALA A 113 16.26 6.50 14.54
C ALA A 113 15.89 7.11 15.91
N ALA A 114 14.64 6.96 16.39
CA ALA A 114 14.16 7.53 17.65
C ALA A 114 13.54 6.47 18.59
N GLY A 115 14.08 5.25 18.61
CA GLY A 115 13.87 4.31 19.73
C GLY A 115 14.52 4.77 21.05
N ILE A 116 15.27 5.87 21.04
CA ILE A 116 15.82 6.55 22.21
C ILE A 116 15.68 8.06 22.00
N ALA A 117 15.35 8.77 23.08
CA ALA A 117 15.13 10.21 23.20
C ALA A 117 15.64 11.06 22.03
N SER A 118 14.74 11.87 21.44
CA SER A 118 15.02 13.05 20.62
C SER A 118 16.46 13.56 20.79
N ILE A 119 17.41 13.01 20.02
CA ILE A 119 18.71 13.64 19.86
C ILE A 119 18.40 14.75 18.87
N ALA A 120 18.33 15.98 19.38
CA ALA A 120 18.31 17.16 18.52
C ALA A 120 19.40 16.95 17.46
N LEU A 121 19.01 16.85 16.19
CA LEU A 121 19.96 16.75 15.10
C LEU A 121 20.69 18.08 15.04
N THR A 122 21.80 18.20 15.77
CA THR A 122 22.73 19.30 15.52
C THR A 122 23.14 19.15 14.06
N PRO A 123 22.97 20.20 13.23
CA PRO A 123 23.42 20.18 11.85
C PRO A 123 24.86 19.65 11.78
N PRO A 124 25.21 18.85 10.75
CA PRO A 124 26.58 18.38 10.58
C PRO A 124 27.52 19.58 10.67
N ALA A 125 28.48 19.51 11.59
CA ALA A 125 29.43 20.59 11.81
C ALA A 125 30.05 20.95 10.46
N THR A 126 30.00 22.23 10.12
CA THR A 126 30.64 22.78 8.93
C THR A 126 32.08 22.27 8.92
N PRO A 127 32.58 21.67 7.81
CA PRO A 127 33.96 21.20 7.76
C PRO A 127 34.86 22.36 8.17
N ALA A 128 35.63 22.18 9.24
CA ALA A 128 36.70 23.09 9.57
C ALA A 128 37.73 22.95 8.44
N VAL A 129 37.60 23.78 7.41
CA VAL A 129 38.74 24.06 6.52
C VAL A 129 39.80 24.64 7.45
N GLY A 130 40.84 23.85 7.71
CA GLY A 130 41.90 24.24 8.61
C GLY A 130 42.42 25.61 8.22
N ALA A 131 42.31 26.57 9.14
CA ALA A 131 43.05 27.82 9.07
C ALA A 131 44.56 27.59 9.30
N ASP A 132 45.01 26.33 9.41
CA ASP A 132 46.41 25.94 9.44
C ASP A 132 46.91 25.64 8.03
N GLY A 133 46.81 26.65 7.16
CA GLY A 133 47.72 26.75 6.02
C GLY A 133 49.14 26.73 6.57
N GLY A 134 49.73 25.53 6.61
CA GLY A 134 51.08 25.26 7.08
C GLY A 134 52.09 26.09 6.29
N GLY A 135 52.39 27.28 6.79
CA GLY A 135 53.56 28.05 6.42
C GLY A 135 54.78 27.27 6.89
N GLY A 136 55.34 26.46 5.98
CA GLY A 136 56.47 25.57 6.24
C GLY A 136 57.62 26.30 6.92
N SER A 137 57.86 25.96 8.19
CA SER A 137 59.13 26.21 8.83
C SER A 137 60.11 25.13 8.34
N GLY A 138 61.09 25.52 7.51
CA GLY A 138 62.31 24.73 7.31
C GLY A 138 62.41 23.86 6.07
N VAL A 139 62.35 24.42 4.86
CA VAL A 139 63.07 23.81 3.72
C VAL A 139 64.54 24.23 3.78
N ILE A 140 65.39 23.36 4.31
CA ILE A 140 66.83 23.40 4.07
C ILE A 140 67.04 22.85 2.65
N SER A 141 67.72 23.60 1.78
CA SER A 141 68.31 23.03 0.56
C SER A 141 69.80 23.40 0.50
N PRO A 142 70.70 22.42 0.36
CA PRO A 142 72.13 22.65 0.28
C PRO A 142 72.53 22.94 -1.17
N ASN A 143 73.27 24.03 -1.39
CA ASN A 143 74.51 24.08 -2.19
C ASN A 143 75.12 25.50 -2.13
#